data_AF-A0A144MB41-F1
#
_entry.id   AF-A0A144MB41-F1
#
_cell.length_a   1.000
_cell.length_b   1.000
_cell.length_c   1.000
_cell.angle_alpha   90.00
_cell.angle_beta   90.00
_cell.angle_gamma   90.00
#
_symmetry.space_group_name_H-M   'P 1'
#
loop_
_entity.id
_entity.type
_entity.pdbx_description
1 polymer ?
#
loop_
_entity_poly.entity_id
_entity_poly.type
_entity_poly.pdbx_seq_one_letter_code
_entity_poly.pdbx_strand_id
1 'polypeptide(L)'
;MNNVSDKKNRPNAFADRIAGFDDPSMGDERERDVILRAYTLGAVVSTYMFFALALIFAVFGAGMWSVLIVFGSMVTSIVISAYCQRENVDFSMSMARVSPRRLIVGNIVGALFAIAWVGAIVFHISNGYPLIDVGMGASATFGAPTSAYTIAISAAFGFILALTIMTISRMRKIKQARAEAAAADSIEDED
;
A
#
# COMPACT_ATOMS: atom_id res chain seq x y z
N MET A 1 -36.08 18.70 21.82
CA MET A 1 -34.63 18.81 21.56
C MET A 1 -34.02 17.43 21.81
N ASN A 2 -34.13 16.54 20.82
CA ASN A 2 -33.53 15.22 20.85
C ASN A 2 -32.30 15.27 19.96
N ASN A 3 -31.10 14.98 20.50
CA ASN A 3 -29.95 14.45 19.75
C ASN A 3 -28.82 14.02 20.71
N VAL A 4 -29.19 13.34 21.81
CA VAL A 4 -28.21 12.67 22.70
C VAL A 4 -27.95 11.23 22.25
N SER A 5 -28.70 10.71 21.26
CA SER A 5 -28.61 9.31 20.81
C SER A 5 -27.57 9.03 19.72
N ASP A 6 -27.08 10.02 18.98
CA ASP A 6 -26.14 9.79 17.86
C ASP A 6 -24.68 9.57 18.28
N LYS A 7 -24.32 9.91 19.52
CA LYS A 7 -22.95 9.72 20.01
C LYS A 7 -22.57 8.27 20.28
N LYS A 8 -23.55 7.35 20.37
CA LYS A 8 -23.31 6.00 20.91
C LYS A 8 -22.75 5.01 19.89
N ASN A 9 -22.88 5.29 18.58
CA ASN A 9 -22.55 4.35 17.52
C ASN A 9 -21.68 4.98 16.40
N ARG A 10 -20.66 5.77 16.72
CA ARG A 10 -19.65 6.16 15.70
C ARG A 10 -18.60 5.04 15.62
N PRO A 11 -18.56 4.22 14.56
CA PRO A 11 -17.65 3.07 14.46
C PRO A 11 -16.17 3.48 14.50
N ASN A 12 -15.86 4.76 14.25
CA ASN A 12 -14.51 5.30 14.25
C ASN A 12 -14.15 6.21 15.44
N ALA A 13 -15.00 6.35 16.47
CA ALA A 13 -14.75 7.26 17.60
C ALA A 13 -13.37 7.06 18.27
N PHE A 14 -12.86 5.82 18.30
CA PHE A 14 -11.52 5.53 18.80
C PHE A 14 -10.41 5.98 17.84
N ALA A 15 -10.60 5.77 16.54
CA ALA A 15 -9.66 6.24 15.51
C ALA A 15 -9.61 7.78 15.50
N ASP A 16 -10.77 8.43 15.61
CA ASP A 16 -10.90 9.89 15.67
C ASP A 16 -10.16 10.46 16.88
N ARG A 17 -10.24 9.77 18.03
CA ARG A 17 -9.54 10.16 19.25
C ARG A 17 -8.02 9.96 19.17
N ILE A 18 -7.55 8.88 18.55
CA ILE A 18 -6.10 8.66 18.34
C ILE A 18 -5.54 9.67 17.33
N ALA A 19 -6.30 9.93 16.26
CA ALA A 19 -5.88 10.82 15.20
C ALA A 19 -6.06 12.31 15.54
N GLY A 20 -6.80 12.62 16.61
CA GLY A 20 -7.05 13.98 17.05
C GLY A 20 -7.97 14.77 16.11
N PHE A 21 -8.85 14.11 15.37
CA PHE A 21 -9.70 14.78 14.37
C PHE A 21 -10.72 15.76 14.98
N ASP A 22 -11.10 15.53 16.25
CA ASP A 22 -12.00 16.41 17.01
C ASP A 22 -11.24 17.46 17.87
N ASP A 23 -9.91 17.57 17.73
CA ASP A 23 -9.08 18.51 18.49
C ASP A 23 -9.06 19.91 17.80
N PRO A 24 -9.12 21.02 18.56
CA PRO A 24 -8.86 22.37 18.05
C PRO A 24 -7.60 22.53 17.18
N SER A 25 -6.61 21.64 17.33
CA SER A 25 -5.40 21.61 16.48
C SER A 25 -5.66 21.34 15.00
N MET A 26 -6.85 20.84 14.63
CA MET A 26 -7.15 20.50 13.23
C MET A 26 -7.43 21.72 12.32
N GLY A 27 -7.57 22.90 12.94
CA GLY A 27 -7.67 24.17 12.22
C GLY A 27 -9.01 24.40 11.52
N ASP A 28 -9.08 25.48 10.74
CA ASP A 28 -10.22 25.76 9.86
C ASP A 28 -10.23 24.84 8.62
N GLU A 29 -11.27 24.92 7.78
CA GLU A 29 -11.38 24.05 6.61
C GLU A 29 -10.22 24.20 5.61
N ARG A 30 -9.63 25.39 5.54
CA ARG A 30 -8.53 25.71 4.63
C ARG A 30 -7.20 25.18 5.16
N GLU A 31 -6.94 25.35 6.45
CA GLU A 31 -5.79 24.78 7.15
C GLU A 31 -5.84 23.25 7.08
N ARG A 32 -7.02 22.66 7.30
CA ARG A 32 -7.24 21.22 7.17
C ARG A 32 -6.93 20.68 5.77
N ASP A 33 -7.31 21.37 4.70
CA ASP A 33 -6.96 20.96 3.32
C ASP A 33 -5.44 20.97 3.09
N VAL A 34 -4.74 22.01 3.54
CA VAL A 34 -3.27 22.08 3.43
C VAL A 34 -2.61 20.97 4.23
N ILE A 35 -3.08 20.72 5.46
CA ILE A 35 -2.58 19.65 6.34
C ILE A 35 -2.81 18.27 5.69
N LEU A 36 -3.99 18.01 5.14
CA LEU A 36 -4.30 16.76 4.43
C LEU A 36 -3.39 16.56 3.21
N ARG A 37 -3.11 17.62 2.43
CA ARG A 37 -2.15 17.55 1.32
C ARG A 37 -0.72 17.26 1.80
N ALA A 38 -0.31 17.84 2.93
CA ALA A 38 1.00 17.56 3.53
C ALA A 38 1.11 16.11 4.03
N TYR A 39 0.10 15.61 4.75
CA TYR A 39 0.09 14.21 5.21
C TYR A 39 0.02 13.21 4.06
N THR A 40 -0.73 13.50 2.99
CA THR A 40 -0.77 12.62 1.81
C THR A 40 0.58 12.59 1.09
N LEU A 41 1.27 13.74 0.96
CA LEU A 41 2.65 13.77 0.46
C LEU A 41 3.58 12.96 1.38
N GLY A 42 3.51 13.17 2.69
CA GLY A 42 4.30 12.45 3.69
C GLY A 42 4.07 10.94 3.63
N ALA A 43 2.84 10.49 3.48
CA ALA A 43 2.49 9.08 3.32
C ALA A 43 3.08 8.48 2.03
N VAL A 44 3.01 9.21 0.91
CA VAL A 44 3.60 8.77 -0.36
C VAL A 44 5.12 8.66 -0.25
N VAL A 45 5.79 9.69 0.29
CA VAL A 45 7.24 9.69 0.50
C VAL A 45 7.64 8.55 1.44
N SER A 46 6.94 8.38 2.55
CA SER A 46 7.18 7.29 3.51
C SER A 46 7.06 5.91 2.85
N THR A 47 6.04 5.72 1.99
CA THR A 47 5.86 4.46 1.24
C THR A 47 7.09 4.16 0.38
N TYR A 48 7.62 5.14 -0.35
CA TYR A 48 8.83 4.97 -1.13
C TYR A 48 10.07 4.74 -0.26
N MET A 49 10.15 5.37 0.91
CA MET A 49 11.22 5.09 1.88
C MET A 49 11.17 3.65 2.39
N PHE A 50 9.97 3.10 2.67
CA PHE A 50 9.83 1.68 3.03
C PHE A 50 10.29 0.77 1.89
N PHE A 51 9.95 1.07 0.63
CA PHE A 51 10.44 0.28 -0.51
C PHE A 51 11.97 0.36 -0.67
N ALA A 52 12.55 1.54 -0.49
CA ALA A 52 14.01 1.71 -0.51
C ALA A 52 14.68 0.92 0.62
N LEU A 53 14.16 0.99 1.85
CA LEU A 53 14.69 0.24 2.99
C LEU A 53 14.54 -1.27 2.80
N ALA A 54 13.40 -1.74 2.28
CA ALA A 54 13.20 -3.15 1.98
C ALA A 54 14.23 -3.64 0.96
N LEU A 55 14.48 -2.85 -0.09
CA LEU A 55 15.48 -3.18 -1.10
C LEU A 55 16.90 -3.22 -0.49
N ILE A 56 17.27 -2.23 0.31
CA ILE A 56 18.57 -2.17 0.99
C ILE A 56 18.77 -3.42 1.87
N PHE A 57 17.76 -3.79 2.67
CA PHE A 57 17.82 -4.97 3.52
C PHE A 57 17.91 -6.28 2.72
N ALA A 58 17.19 -6.37 1.60
CA ALA A 58 17.29 -7.53 0.71
C ALA A 58 18.69 -7.66 0.10
N VAL A 59 19.29 -6.54 -0.33
CA VAL A 59 20.66 -6.49 -0.90
C VAL A 59 21.71 -6.89 0.15
N PHE A 60 21.53 -6.49 1.41
CA PHE A 60 22.38 -6.84 2.55
C PHE A 60 22.23 -8.28 3.06
N GLY A 61 21.32 -9.06 2.47
CA GLY A 61 21.05 -10.43 2.91
C GLY A 61 20.07 -10.55 4.08
N ALA A 62 19.55 -9.44 4.60
CA ALA A 62 18.52 -9.40 5.63
C ALA A 62 17.12 -9.60 5.01
N GLY A 63 16.98 -10.59 4.11
CA GLY A 63 15.79 -10.81 3.30
C GLY A 63 14.51 -11.00 4.14
N MET A 64 14.58 -11.76 5.23
CA MET A 64 13.45 -11.97 6.14
C MET A 64 12.97 -10.67 6.81
N TRP A 65 13.90 -9.80 7.21
CA TRP A 65 13.58 -8.49 7.78
C TRP A 65 12.97 -7.56 6.73
N SER A 66 13.45 -7.64 5.49
CA SER A 66 12.91 -6.85 4.38
C SER A 66 11.43 -7.14 4.09
N VAL A 67 10.96 -8.39 4.34
CA VAL A 67 9.55 -8.76 4.18
C VAL A 67 8.65 -8.00 5.17
N LEU A 68 9.08 -7.85 6.43
CA LEU A 68 8.34 -7.08 7.43
C LEU A 68 8.24 -5.59 7.03
N ILE A 69 9.30 -5.05 6.44
CA ILE A 69 9.33 -3.67 5.94
C ILE A 69 8.31 -3.49 4.79
N VAL A 70 8.21 -4.46 3.88
CA VAL A 70 7.19 -4.44 2.81
C VAL A 70 5.79 -4.49 3.41
N PHE A 71 5.52 -5.35 4.39
CA PHE A 71 4.22 -5.35 5.07
C PHE A 71 3.92 -4.02 5.79
N GLY A 72 4.94 -3.41 6.39
CA GLY A 72 4.85 -2.07 7.00
C GLY A 72 4.38 -1.00 6.01
N SER A 73 4.83 -1.06 4.76
CA SER A 73 4.39 -0.13 3.70
C SER A 73 2.89 -0.23 3.38
N MET A 74 2.27 -1.39 3.63
CA MET A 74 0.84 -1.62 3.33
C MET A 74 -0.08 -1.10 4.43
N VAL A 75 0.44 -0.87 5.65
CA VAL A 75 -0.35 -0.48 6.83
C VAL A 75 -1.18 0.77 6.54
N THR A 76 -0.57 1.81 5.98
CA THR A 76 -1.28 3.07 5.67
C THR A 76 -2.46 2.85 4.72
N SER A 77 -2.29 2.03 3.69
CA SER A 77 -3.38 1.73 2.73
C SER A 77 -4.51 0.92 3.38
N ILE A 78 -4.17 -0.03 4.25
CA ILE A 78 -5.15 -0.84 4.99
C ILE A 78 -5.95 0.03 5.95
N VAL A 79 -5.27 0.88 6.72
CA VAL A 79 -5.91 1.79 7.69
C VAL A 79 -6.86 2.76 6.99
N ILE A 80 -6.42 3.39 5.89
CA ILE A 80 -7.28 4.30 5.11
C ILE A 80 -8.50 3.56 4.56
N SER A 81 -8.29 2.40 3.94
CA SER A 81 -9.40 1.62 3.36
C SER A 81 -10.41 1.19 4.43
N ALA A 82 -9.93 0.72 5.58
CA ALA A 82 -10.79 0.30 6.69
C ALA A 82 -11.56 1.47 7.29
N TYR A 83 -10.92 2.64 7.44
CA TYR A 83 -11.56 3.85 7.94
C TYR A 83 -12.66 4.34 6.99
N CYS A 84 -12.36 4.47 5.68
CA CYS A 84 -13.34 4.88 4.67
C CYS A 84 -14.52 3.91 4.58
N GLN A 85 -14.27 2.60 4.64
CA GLN A 85 -15.33 1.60 4.61
C GLN A 85 -16.29 1.73 5.81
N ARG A 86 -15.78 2.07 7.00
CA ARG A 86 -16.60 2.29 8.21
C ARG A 86 -17.43 3.57 8.16
N GLU A 87 -16.97 4.58 7.42
CA GLU A 87 -17.73 5.82 7.16
C GLU A 87 -18.63 5.73 5.91
N ASN A 88 -18.79 4.54 5.30
CA ASN A 88 -19.53 4.34 4.05
C ASN A 88 -19.02 5.22 2.89
N VAL A 89 -17.75 5.62 2.92
CA VAL A 89 -17.11 6.36 1.84
C VAL A 89 -16.58 5.36 0.82
N ASP A 90 -17.07 5.45 -0.42
CA ASP A 90 -16.57 4.64 -1.51
C ASP A 90 -15.16 5.11 -1.95
N PHE A 91 -14.17 4.51 -1.31
CA PHE A 91 -12.78 4.73 -1.64
C PHE A 91 -12.45 4.27 -3.07
N SER A 92 -13.18 3.30 -3.62
CA SER A 92 -12.96 2.80 -4.97
C SER A 92 -13.41 3.82 -6.02
N MET A 93 -14.55 4.48 -5.80
CA MET A 93 -15.03 5.57 -6.65
C MET A 93 -14.11 6.80 -6.57
N SER A 94 -13.60 7.11 -5.37
CA SER A 94 -12.60 8.18 -5.20
C SER A 94 -11.32 7.91 -6.00
N MET A 95 -10.87 6.64 -6.01
CA MET A 95 -9.73 6.20 -6.81
C MET A 95 -10.01 6.24 -8.32
N ALA A 96 -11.26 6.11 -8.75
CA ALA A 96 -11.64 6.18 -10.16
C ALA A 96 -11.37 7.57 -10.77
N ARG A 97 -11.51 8.62 -9.96
CA ARG A 97 -11.25 10.03 -10.35
C ARG A 97 -9.77 10.39 -10.42
N VAL A 98 -8.87 9.53 -9.93
CA VAL A 98 -7.43 9.78 -9.98
C VAL A 98 -6.95 9.80 -11.43
N SER A 99 -6.05 10.74 -11.76
CA SER A 99 -5.50 10.83 -13.12
C SER A 99 -4.81 9.52 -13.53
N PRO A 100 -5.07 9.01 -14.76
CA PRO A 100 -4.45 7.77 -15.25
C PRO A 100 -2.92 7.83 -15.18
N ARG A 101 -2.33 9.00 -15.49
CA ARG A 101 -0.89 9.22 -15.46
C ARG A 101 -0.30 8.98 -14.07
N ARG A 102 -0.97 9.46 -13.01
CA ARG A 102 -0.51 9.26 -11.62
C ARG A 102 -0.55 7.78 -11.23
N LEU A 103 -1.59 7.05 -11.64
CA LEU A 103 -1.69 5.61 -11.39
C LEU A 103 -0.60 4.82 -12.14
N ILE A 104 -0.35 5.16 -13.41
CA ILE A 104 0.68 4.50 -14.23
C ILE A 104 2.07 4.73 -13.63
N VAL A 105 2.42 5.97 -13.30
CA VAL A 105 3.73 6.29 -12.70
C VAL A 105 3.90 5.55 -11.37
N GLY A 106 2.89 5.57 -10.50
CA GLY A 106 2.93 4.83 -9.23
C GLY A 106 3.14 3.34 -9.43
N ASN A 107 2.43 2.72 -10.38
CA ASN A 107 2.56 1.30 -10.68
C ASN A 107 3.92 0.95 -11.29
N ILE A 108 4.46 1.77 -12.20
CA ILE A 108 5.78 1.54 -12.80
C ILE A 108 6.86 1.61 -11.72
N VAL A 109 6.85 2.66 -10.89
CA VAL A 109 7.84 2.81 -9.81
C VAL A 109 7.73 1.64 -8.84
N GLY A 110 6.51 1.28 -8.40
CA GLY A 110 6.28 0.13 -7.52
C GLY A 110 6.74 -1.20 -8.13
N ALA A 111 6.49 -1.42 -9.43
CA ALA A 111 6.92 -2.62 -10.13
C ALA A 111 8.45 -2.74 -10.21
N LEU A 112 9.15 -1.63 -10.49
CA LEU A 112 10.62 -1.62 -10.51
C LEU A 112 11.21 -1.97 -9.14
N PHE A 113 10.68 -1.40 -8.05
CA PHE A 113 11.09 -1.76 -6.70
C PHE A 113 10.79 -3.21 -6.38
N ALA A 114 9.60 -3.72 -6.73
CA ALA A 114 9.23 -5.11 -6.48
C ALA A 114 10.13 -6.09 -7.23
N ILE A 115 10.42 -5.84 -8.51
CA ILE A 115 11.32 -6.68 -9.32
C ILE A 115 12.74 -6.68 -8.73
N ALA A 116 13.28 -5.50 -8.40
CA ALA A 116 14.61 -5.39 -7.81
C ALA A 116 14.69 -6.10 -6.45
N TRP A 117 13.66 -5.94 -5.62
CA TRP A 117 13.57 -6.55 -4.30
C TRP A 117 13.48 -8.08 -4.38
N VAL A 118 12.59 -8.61 -5.21
CA VAL A 118 12.49 -10.06 -5.43
C VAL A 118 13.77 -10.61 -6.06
N GLY A 119 14.36 -9.90 -7.01
CA GLY A 119 15.63 -10.28 -7.63
C GLY A 119 16.76 -10.41 -6.60
N ALA A 120 16.88 -9.47 -5.66
CA ALA A 120 17.87 -9.52 -4.59
C ALA A 120 17.66 -10.72 -3.64
N ILE A 121 16.40 -11.01 -3.27
CA ILE A 121 16.07 -12.17 -2.43
C ILE A 121 16.38 -13.47 -3.16
N VAL A 122 15.94 -13.62 -4.41
CA VAL A 122 16.20 -14.81 -5.22
C VAL A 122 17.70 -15.00 -5.40
N PHE A 123 18.45 -13.94 -5.70
CA PHE A 123 19.91 -14.01 -5.81
C PHE A 123 20.56 -14.52 -4.52
N HIS A 124 20.22 -13.95 -3.37
CA HIS A 124 20.77 -14.34 -2.08
C HIS A 124 20.49 -15.82 -1.79
N ILE A 125 19.27 -16.26 -2.07
CA ILE A 125 18.85 -17.65 -1.83
C ILE A 125 19.54 -18.59 -2.82
N SER A 126 19.61 -18.26 -4.11
CA SER A 126 20.22 -19.13 -5.12
C SER A 126 21.73 -19.28 -4.98
N ASN A 127 22.44 -18.23 -4.56
CA ASN A 127 23.90 -18.22 -4.49
C ASN A 127 24.45 -18.52 -3.09
N GLY A 128 23.61 -18.42 -2.06
CA GLY A 128 24.02 -18.66 -0.67
C GLY A 128 24.76 -17.49 -0.01
N TYR A 129 24.95 -16.38 -0.72
CA TYR A 129 25.57 -15.16 -0.22
C TYR A 129 24.83 -13.91 -0.75
N PRO A 130 24.77 -12.81 0.04
CA PRO A 130 24.08 -11.60 -0.37
C PRO A 130 24.85 -10.82 -1.45
N LEU A 131 24.17 -9.89 -2.12
CA LEU A 131 24.80 -8.97 -3.08
C LEU A 131 25.88 -8.11 -2.43
N ILE A 132 25.63 -7.66 -1.19
CA ILE A 132 26.60 -6.94 -0.36
C ILE A 132 26.61 -7.62 1.00
N ASP A 133 27.75 -8.17 1.40
CA ASP A 133 27.91 -8.76 2.72
C ASP A 133 28.30 -7.68 3.73
N VAL A 134 27.38 -7.44 4.68
CA VAL A 134 27.55 -6.52 5.81
C VAL A 134 27.45 -7.26 7.15
N GLY A 135 27.55 -8.59 7.15
CA GLY A 135 27.41 -9.42 8.35
C GLY A 135 25.99 -9.48 8.94
N MET A 136 25.00 -8.91 8.24
CA MET A 136 23.57 -8.99 8.62
C MET A 136 22.82 -10.14 7.94
N GLY A 137 23.43 -10.78 6.95
CA GLY A 137 22.88 -11.96 6.32
C GLY A 137 22.84 -13.09 7.34
N ALA A 138 21.64 -13.61 7.65
CA ALA A 138 21.56 -14.96 8.15
C ALA A 138 22.27 -15.82 7.11
N SER A 139 23.37 -16.49 7.48
CA SER A 139 24.07 -17.41 6.58
C SER A 139 22.99 -18.28 5.97
N ALA A 140 22.71 -18.10 4.68
CA ALA A 140 21.76 -18.95 3.98
C ALA A 140 22.34 -20.35 4.12
N THR A 141 21.78 -21.11 5.06
CA THR A 141 22.43 -22.27 5.67
C THR A 141 22.93 -23.16 4.55
N PHE A 142 24.25 -23.27 4.37
CA PHE A 142 24.84 -24.30 3.54
C PHE A 142 24.33 -25.63 4.11
N GLY A 143 23.39 -26.28 3.42
CA GLY A 143 22.68 -27.47 3.91
C GLY A 143 21.16 -27.35 4.09
N ALA A 144 20.52 -26.21 3.77
CA ALA A 144 19.06 -26.15 3.73
C ALA A 144 18.53 -27.20 2.72
N PRO A 145 17.54 -28.04 3.10
CA PRO A 145 17.00 -29.05 2.19
C PRO A 145 16.47 -28.38 0.91
N THR A 146 16.54 -29.06 -0.23
CA THR A 146 16.02 -28.59 -1.53
C THR A 146 14.60 -28.01 -1.43
N SER A 147 13.80 -28.50 -0.48
CA SER A 147 12.48 -27.97 -0.14
C SER A 147 12.47 -26.49 0.28
N ALA A 148 13.49 -26.00 1.01
CA ALA A 148 13.56 -24.60 1.44
C ALA A 148 13.81 -23.65 0.26
N TYR A 149 14.64 -24.06 -0.70
CA TYR A 149 14.88 -23.32 -1.95
C TYR A 149 13.60 -23.26 -2.80
N THR A 150 12.91 -24.38 -2.95
CA THR A 150 11.64 -24.43 -3.69
C THR A 150 10.56 -23.59 -3.03
N ILE A 151 10.45 -23.60 -1.70
CA ILE A 151 9.48 -22.77 -0.96
C ILE A 151 9.79 -21.28 -1.15
N ALA A 152 11.04 -20.86 -1.04
CA ALA A 152 11.40 -19.46 -1.19
C ALA A 152 11.17 -18.94 -2.61
N ILE A 153 11.59 -19.70 -3.63
CA ILE A 153 11.40 -19.34 -5.03
C ILE A 153 9.90 -19.32 -5.37
N SER A 154 9.14 -20.34 -4.95
CA SER A 154 7.68 -20.37 -5.18
C SER A 154 6.94 -19.25 -4.43
N ALA A 155 7.38 -18.86 -3.23
CA ALA A 155 6.82 -17.72 -2.51
C ALA A 155 7.12 -16.39 -3.23
N ALA A 156 8.34 -16.21 -3.74
CA ALA A 156 8.71 -15.04 -4.53
C ALA A 156 7.88 -14.93 -5.83
N PHE A 157 7.76 -16.02 -6.58
CA PHE A 157 6.91 -16.07 -7.76
C PHE A 157 5.43 -15.86 -7.43
N GLY A 158 4.94 -16.49 -6.35
CA GLY A 158 3.58 -16.31 -5.86
C GLY A 158 3.28 -14.87 -5.46
N PHE A 159 4.25 -14.18 -4.84
CA PHE A 159 4.13 -12.77 -4.48
C PHE A 159 4.05 -11.86 -5.71
N ILE A 160 4.91 -12.06 -6.71
CA ILE A 160 4.84 -11.30 -7.98
C ILE A 160 3.51 -11.56 -8.68
N LEU A 161 3.07 -12.82 -8.73
CA LEU A 161 1.80 -13.20 -9.34
C LEU A 161 0.61 -12.56 -8.60
N ALA A 162 0.62 -12.55 -7.27
CA ALA A 162 -0.40 -11.92 -6.46
C ALA A 162 -0.43 -10.40 -6.70
N LEU A 163 0.73 -9.73 -6.72
CA LEU A 163 0.81 -8.29 -7.00
C LEU A 163 0.30 -7.94 -8.40
N THR A 164 0.64 -8.74 -9.41
CA THR A 164 0.18 -8.52 -10.79
C THR A 164 -1.32 -8.72 -10.91
N ILE A 165 -1.88 -9.80 -10.35
CA ILE A 165 -3.33 -10.04 -10.32
C ILE A 165 -4.06 -8.93 -9.56
N MET A 166 -3.52 -8.51 -8.41
CA MET A 166 -4.08 -7.41 -7.62
C MET A 166 -4.06 -6.09 -8.40
N THR A 167 -2.98 -5.80 -9.11
CA THR A 167 -2.88 -4.59 -9.94
C THR A 167 -3.88 -4.63 -11.09
N ILE A 168 -3.99 -5.76 -11.80
CA ILE A 168 -4.94 -5.93 -12.91
C ILE A 168 -6.39 -5.80 -12.41
N SER A 169 -6.74 -6.49 -11.33
CA SER A 169 -8.09 -6.41 -10.76
C SER A 169 -8.44 -4.99 -10.30
N ARG A 170 -7.48 -4.27 -9.69
CA ARG A 170 -7.66 -2.87 -9.30
C ARG A 170 -7.87 -1.96 -10.51
N MET A 171 -7.09 -2.14 -11.59
CA MET A 171 -7.30 -1.39 -12.83
C MET A 171 -8.67 -1.68 -13.47
N ARG A 172 -9.12 -2.94 -13.44
CA ARG A 172 -10.44 -3.33 -13.96
C ARG A 172 -11.56 -2.66 -13.17
N LYS A 173 -11.50 -2.69 -11.84
CA LYS A 173 -12.46 -1.99 -10.96
C LYS A 173 -12.50 -0.49 -11.22
N ILE A 174 -11.33 0.15 -11.36
CA ILE A 174 -11.23 1.58 -11.71
C ILE A 174 -11.86 1.88 -13.07
N LYS A 175 -11.64 1.02 -14.07
CA LYS A 175 -12.27 1.18 -15.40
C LYS A 175 -13.78 1.01 -15.35
N GLN A 176 -14.29 0.04 -14.59
CA GLN A 176 -15.73 -0.17 -14.41
C GLN A 176 -16.37 1.04 -13.73
N ALA A 177 -15.82 1.52 -12.61
CA ALA A 177 -16.32 2.69 -11.91
C ALA A 177 -16.33 3.97 -12.78
N ARG A 178 -15.36 4.12 -13.69
CA ARG A 178 -15.37 5.22 -14.68
C ARG A 178 -16.45 5.07 -15.73
N ALA A 179 -16.69 3.85 -16.21
CA ALA A 179 -17.74 3.59 -17.19
C ALA A 179 -19.13 3.81 -16.58
N GLU A 180 -19.34 3.39 -15.32
CA GLU A 180 -20.56 3.64 -14.57
C GLU A 180 -20.79 5.14 -14.33
N ALA A 181 -19.75 5.89 -13.96
CA ALA A 181 -19.84 7.35 -13.80
C ALA A 181 -20.18 8.05 -15.13
N ALA A 182 -19.54 7.68 -16.23
CA ALA A 182 -19.82 8.26 -17.54
C ALA A 182 -21.24 7.92 -18.06
N ALA A 183 -21.76 6.74 -17.73
CA ALA A 183 -23.12 6.34 -18.07
C ALA A 183 -24.16 7.10 -17.26
N ALA A 184 -23.89 7.41 -15.98
CA ALA A 184 -24.76 8.22 -15.14
C ALA A 184 -24.87 9.66 -15.66
N ASP A 185 -23.74 10.29 -16.01
CA ASP A 185 -23.72 11.64 -16.56
C ASP A 185 -24.53 11.74 -17.88
N SER A 186 -24.48 10.72 -18.74
CA SER A 186 -25.24 10.71 -20.01
C SER A 186 -26.76 10.59 -19.85
N ILE A 187 -27.25 10.12 -18.69
CA ILE A 187 -28.69 10.01 -18.42
C ILE A 187 -29.21 11.34 -17.85
N GLU A 188 -28.40 12.07 -17.09
CA GLU A 188 -28.76 13.36 -16.48
C GLU A 188 -28.83 14.51 -17.51
N ASP A 189 -28.15 14.38 -18.65
CA ASP A 189 -28.19 15.35 -19.77
C ASP A 189 -29.39 15.15 -20.73
N GLU A 190 -30.16 14.06 -20.60
CA GLU A 190 -31.35 13.76 -21.44
C GLU A 190 -32.70 14.17 -20.79
N ASP A 191 -32.70 14.58 -19.52
CA ASP A 191 -33.86 15.08 -18.75
C ASP A 191 -33.89 16.63 -18.66
#